data_AF-A0A085L9Y4-F1
#
_entry.id   AF-A0A085L9Y4-F1
#
_cell.length_a   1.000
_cell.length_b   1.000
_cell.length_c   1.000
_cell.angle_alpha   90.00
_cell.angle_beta   90.00
_cell.angle_gamma   90.00
#
_symmetry.space_group_name_H-M   'P 1'
#
loop_
_entity.id
_entity.type
_entity.pdbx_description
1 polymer ?
#
loop_
_entity_poly.entity_id
_entity_poly.type
_entity_poly.pdbx_seq_one_letter_code
_entity_poly.pdbx_strand_id
1 'polypeptide(L)'
;MLKCDKCGFEGSRAEFKYIGQAQEIGAMVFRRCPACTNLVVCDEAEEDEKSNFTDVWELNRLRGKVFKGKKEKKEVKKNEM
;
A
#
# COMPACT_ATOMS: atom_id res chain seq x y z
N MET A 1 10.90 -10.89 2.69
CA MET A 1 11.47 -10.96 4.07
C MET A 1 12.92 -10.54 4.02
N LEU A 2 13.38 -9.74 5.00
CA LEU A 2 14.74 -9.20 5.04
C LEU A 2 15.52 -9.75 6.22
N LYS A 3 16.78 -10.13 5.97
CA LYS A 3 17.70 -10.63 6.98
C LYS A 3 18.91 -9.70 7.10
N CYS A 4 19.30 -9.40 8.33
CA CYS A 4 20.53 -8.66 8.59
C CYS A 4 21.73 -9.60 8.68
N ASP A 5 22.76 -9.38 7.86
CA ASP A 5 23.99 -10.19 7.86
C ASP A 5 24.78 -10.11 9.17
N LYS A 6 24.64 -9.02 9.92
CA LYS A 6 25.44 -8.78 11.12
C LYS A 6 24.89 -9.44 12.38
N CYS A 7 23.58 -9.38 12.58
CA CYS A 7 22.94 -9.87 13.80
C CYS A 7 21.97 -11.03 13.55
N GLY A 8 21.71 -11.39 12.30
CA GLY A 8 20.77 -12.45 11.95
C GLY A 8 19.31 -12.10 12.17
N PHE A 9 18.97 -10.84 12.47
CA PHE A 9 17.58 -10.40 12.61
C PHE A 9 16.83 -10.57 11.29
N GLU A 10 15.69 -11.26 11.35
CA GLU A 10 14.78 -11.49 10.22
C GLU A 10 13.48 -10.74 10.48
N GLY A 11 13.01 -9.96 9.50
CA GLY A 11 11.82 -9.14 9.66
C GLY A 11 11.22 -8.71 8.33
N SER A 12 10.07 -8.02 8.40
CA SER A 12 9.43 -7.41 7.23
C SER A 12 10.14 -6.13 6.78
N ARG A 13 9.98 -5.72 5.52
CA ARG A 13 10.53 -4.43 5.02
C ARG A 13 10.11 -3.24 5.90
N ALA A 14 8.88 -3.27 6.45
CA ALA A 14 8.36 -2.21 7.30
C ALA A 14 9.13 -2.04 8.63
N GLU A 15 9.73 -3.10 9.15
CA GLU A 15 10.53 -3.05 10.39
C GLU A 15 11.93 -2.45 10.15
N PHE A 16 12.45 -2.56 8.93
CA PHE A 16 13.73 -1.99 8.55
C PHE A 16 13.55 -0.55 8.07
N LYS A 17 14.13 0.40 8.80
CA LYS A 17 13.98 1.84 8.52
C LYS A 17 14.64 2.19 7.18
N TYR A 18 13.87 2.76 6.25
CA TYR A 18 14.41 3.27 4.99
C TYR A 18 15.37 4.43 5.22
N ILE A 19 16.53 4.40 4.54
CA ILE A 19 17.54 5.47 4.59
C ILE A 19 17.60 6.21 3.25
N GLY A 20 17.67 5.48 2.14
CA GLY A 20 17.81 6.08 0.82
C GLY A 20 18.09 5.06 -0.27
N GLN A 21 18.11 5.53 -1.51
CA GLN A 21 18.51 4.73 -2.67
C GLN A 21 20.03 4.59 -2.74
N ALA A 22 20.49 3.41 -3.17
CA ALA A 22 21.88 3.21 -3.57
C ALA A 22 22.04 3.69 -5.02
N GLN A 23 22.34 4.99 -5.19
CA GLN A 23 22.32 5.70 -6.48
C GLN A 23 23.15 5.04 -7.61
N GLU A 24 24.11 4.18 -7.29
CA GLU A 24 24.99 3.54 -8.29
C GLU A 24 24.48 2.16 -8.76
N ILE A 25 23.50 1.56 -8.07
CA ILE A 25 23.10 0.17 -8.30
C ILE A 25 21.56 0.07 -8.40
N GLY A 26 21.00 0.45 -9.55
CA GLY A 26 19.61 0.11 -9.91
C GLY A 26 18.55 0.46 -8.85
N ALA A 27 17.59 -0.46 -8.63
CA ALA A 27 16.48 -0.32 -7.67
C ALA A 27 16.86 -0.76 -6.25
N MET A 28 18.15 -0.68 -5.89
CA MET A 28 18.63 -1.02 -4.56
C MET A 28 18.40 0.13 -3.58
N VAL A 29 17.97 -0.23 -2.38
CA VAL A 29 17.71 0.69 -1.28
C VAL A 29 18.47 0.28 -0.03
N PHE A 30 19.03 1.27 0.66
CA PHE A 30 19.60 1.10 1.98
C PHE A 30 18.52 1.16 3.04
N ARG A 31 18.46 0.12 3.86
CA ARG A 31 17.62 0.09 5.06
C ARG A 31 18.45 -0.18 6.31
N ARG A 32 17.97 0.30 7.45
CA ARG A 32 18.62 0.14 8.75
C ARG A 32 17.96 -0.98 9.54
N CYS A 33 18.77 -1.93 10.02
CA CYS A 33 18.31 -2.97 10.93
C CYS A 33 17.88 -2.36 12.28
N PRO A 34 16.69 -2.70 12.82
CA PRO A 34 16.24 -2.20 14.12
C PRO A 34 17.05 -2.73 15.30
N ALA A 35 17.62 -3.94 15.18
CA ALA A 35 18.33 -4.59 16.28
C ALA A 35 19.78 -4.11 16.46
N CYS A 36 20.55 -4.04 15.37
CA CYS A 36 21.99 -3.74 15.42
C CYS A 36 22.35 -2.42 14.73
N THR A 37 21.37 -1.72 14.17
CA THR A 37 21.53 -0.45 13.43
C THR A 37 22.39 -0.53 12.17
N ASN A 38 22.78 -1.74 11.74
CA ASN A 38 23.58 -1.97 10.54
C ASN A 38 22.78 -1.63 9.27
N LEU A 39 23.50 -1.20 8.24
CA LEU A 39 22.96 -0.97 6.91
C LEU A 39 22.78 -2.33 6.20
N VAL A 40 21.62 -2.51 5.60
CA VAL A 40 21.27 -3.67 4.77
C VAL A 40 20.88 -3.13 3.40
N VAL A 41 21.40 -3.75 2.35
CA VAL A 41 21.07 -3.41 0.96
C VAL A 41 19.99 -4.37 0.50
N CYS A 42 18.94 -3.84 -0.11
CA CYS A 42 17.77 -4.61 -0.52
C CYS A 42 17.26 -4.09 -1.86
N ASP A 43 16.87 -4.96 -2.78
CA ASP A 43 16.17 -4.54 -3.99
C ASP A 43 14.71 -4.21 -3.68
N GLU A 44 14.25 -3.02 -4.05
CA GLU A 44 12.86 -2.61 -3.86
C GLU A 44 11.92 -3.40 -4.78
N ALA A 45 12.40 -3.74 -5.99
CA ALA A 45 11.62 -4.41 -7.03
C ALA A 45 11.25 -5.88 -6.73
N GLU A 46 11.99 -6.59 -5.88
CA GLU A 46 11.83 -8.04 -5.72
C GLU A 46 10.56 -8.52 -4.96
N GLU A 47 9.71 -7.66 -4.39
CA GLU A 47 8.49 -8.13 -3.68
C GLU A 47 7.14 -7.68 -4.28
N ASP A 48 7.12 -6.87 -5.35
CA ASP A 48 5.85 -6.46 -5.98
C ASP A 48 5.24 -7.50 -6.94
N GLU A 49 5.92 -8.64 -7.15
CA GLU A 49 5.38 -9.75 -7.96
C GLU A 49 4.19 -10.48 -7.30
N LYS A 50 3.80 -10.09 -6.08
CA LYS A 50 2.56 -10.55 -5.40
C LYS A 50 1.45 -9.51 -5.36
N SER A 51 1.56 -8.43 -6.13
CA SER A 51 0.39 -7.60 -6.40
C SER A 51 -0.58 -8.42 -7.26
N ASN A 52 -1.67 -8.87 -6.65
CA ASN A 52 -2.79 -9.53 -7.34
C ASN A 52 -3.35 -8.57 -8.40
N PHE A 53 -2.76 -8.59 -9.59
CA PHE A 53 -3.16 -7.78 -10.75
C PHE A 53 -4.55 -8.15 -11.29
N THR A 54 -5.26 -9.02 -10.59
CA THR A 54 -6.62 -9.49 -10.87
C THR A 54 -7.70 -8.50 -10.45
N ASP A 55 -7.47 -7.66 -9.42
CA ASP A 55 -8.55 -6.81 -8.87
C ASP A 55 -8.82 -5.52 -9.67
N VAL A 56 -7.90 -5.08 -10.53
CA VAL A 56 -8.05 -3.82 -11.29
C VAL A 56 -9.12 -3.95 -12.38
N TRP A 57 -9.36 -5.15 -12.91
CA TRP A 57 -10.33 -5.38 -14.00
C TRP A 57 -11.78 -5.53 -13.53
N GLU A 58 -12.05 -5.70 -12.22
CA GLU A 58 -13.43 -5.82 -11.71
C GLU A 58 -14.20 -4.49 -11.69
N LEU A 59 -13.51 -3.35 -11.80
CA LEU A 59 -14.12 -2.02 -11.89
C LEU A 59 -14.94 -1.80 -13.17
N ASN A 60 -14.82 -2.69 -14.18
CA ASN A 60 -15.67 -2.67 -15.36
C ASN A 60 -17.16 -2.97 -15.07
N ARG A 61 -17.50 -3.52 -13.90
CA ARG A 61 -18.90 -3.80 -13.50
C ARG A 61 -19.74 -2.55 -13.17
N LEU A 62 -19.10 -1.40 -13.05
CA LEU A 62 -19.77 -0.12 -12.74
C LEU A 62 -19.96 0.77 -13.98
N ARG A 63 -19.33 0.43 -15.10
CA ARG A 63 -19.46 1.17 -16.36
C ARG A 63 -20.88 1.01 -16.89
N GLY A 64 -21.64 2.11 -16.99
CA GLY A 64 -23.01 2.12 -17.50
C GLY A 64 -24.13 2.01 -16.45
N LYS A 65 -23.82 1.90 -15.15
CA LYS A 65 -24.86 1.95 -14.10
C LYS A 65 -25.26 3.40 -13.80
N VAL A 66 -26.48 3.76 -14.15
CA VAL A 66 -27.10 5.03 -13.77
C VAL A 66 -27.78 4.87 -12.40
N PHE A 67 -27.19 5.44 -11.36
CA PHE A 67 -27.79 5.48 -10.03
C PHE A 67 -28.89 6.55 -10.01
N LYS A 68 -30.15 6.14 -10.16
CA LYS A 68 -31.30 7.00 -9.90
C LYS A 68 -31.48 7.12 -8.39
N GLY A 69 -30.96 8.19 -7.80
CA GLY A 69 -31.24 8.54 -6.40
C GLY A 69 -32.74 8.68 -6.19
N LYS A 70 -33.31 7.96 -5.21
CA LYS A 70 -34.68 8.20 -4.75
C LYS A 70 -34.72 9.57 -4.09
N LYS A 71 -35.44 10.53 -4.67
CA LYS A 71 -35.80 11.77 -3.97
C LYS A 71 -36.68 11.39 -2.78
N GLU A 72 -36.20 11.59 -1.57
CA GLU A 72 -37.03 11.56 -0.38
C GLU A 72 -38.09 12.66 -0.49
N LYS A 73 -39.38 12.27 -0.42
CA LYS A 73 -40.48 13.23 -0.34
C LYS A 73 -40.43 13.85 1.06
N LYS A 74 -40.05 15.12 1.17
CA LYS A 74 -40.30 15.91 2.37
C LYS A 74 -41.81 16.03 2.56
N GLU A 75 -42.35 15.37 3.56
CA GLU A 75 -43.72 15.61 4.04
C GLU A 75 -43.78 17.02 4.63
N VAL A 76 -44.43 17.94 3.93
CA VAL A 76 -44.77 19.27 4.46
C VAL A 76 -45.92 19.07 5.44
N LYS A 77 -45.63 19.07 6.74
CA LYS A 77 -46.65 19.23 7.77
C LYS A 77 -47.27 20.63 7.63
N LYS A 78 -48.49 20.71 7.10
CA LYS A 78 -49.37 21.87 7.28
C LYS A 78 -49.71 21.93 8.77
N ASN A 79 -49.14 22.89 9.50
CA ASN A 79 -49.71 23.29 10.78
C ASN A 79 -50.90 24.22 10.48
N GLU A 80 -52.06 23.82 10.96
CA GLU A 80 -53.22 24.68 11.14
C GLU A 80 -52.90 25.76 12.19
N MET A 81 -53.19 27.01 11.85
CA MET A 81 -53.47 28.09 12.80
C MET A 81 -54.41 29.09 12.14
#